data_AF-K3WPQ8-F1
#
_entry.id   AF-K3WPQ8-F1
#
_cell.length_a   1.000
_cell.length_b   1.000
_cell.length_c   1.000
_cell.angle_alpha   90.00
_cell.angle_beta   90.00
_cell.angle_gamma   90.00
#
_symmetry.space_group_name_H-M   'P 1'
#
loop_
_entity.id
_entity.type
_entity.pdbx_description
1 polymer ?
#
loop_
_entity_poly.entity_id
_entity_poly.type
_entity_poly.pdbx_seq_one_letter_code
_entity_poly.pdbx_strand_id
1 'polypeptide(L)'
;MPLLHNATLRHGSQDRTLATRPSALVQRLTQLQLYTAEDIYGLCGSTPTPAALATAIQQPGDSRAYNTRYCRNFLVDCDIALQVLLDPPIGPRPSQAFASAFHNWVIGDHPLEDLTVAKIRNVLKSPRPPALPLQRLGVSEDPEPDFWKRDIKLNKHLLPVYADFLYRLQHNALYLGYRFQHIQDAETTCHFDCEHLETAQHLFWLCPFASRLWDPFIQPLQRAFTSELTWSTLVYFTSLKPTQEAKDKYGYTLFVVLNFVRAIVTRCIWMHRNDIRFHDQVPNPVDTQARIQALLQLHIHAYKQQLQAKSQRHSALVLRQLKRLIQDAGFDTSTTESSEFEEGTT
;
A
#
# COMPACT_ATOMS: atom_id res chain seq x y z
N MET A 1 -12.77 -24.38 -14.00
CA MET A 1 -11.79 -23.29 -14.23
C MET A 1 -11.41 -23.29 -15.71
N PRO A 2 -11.52 -22.18 -16.44
CA PRO A 2 -11.19 -22.17 -17.86
C PRO A 2 -9.68 -22.38 -18.07
N LEU A 3 -9.29 -23.48 -18.71
CA LEU A 3 -7.93 -23.82 -19.14
C LEU A 3 -7.26 -22.63 -19.84
N LEU A 4 -8.02 -21.93 -20.70
CA LEU A 4 -7.52 -20.80 -21.49
C LEU A 4 -7.06 -19.60 -20.64
N HIS A 5 -7.63 -19.44 -19.44
CA HIS A 5 -7.33 -18.33 -18.53
C HIS A 5 -6.34 -18.71 -17.43
N ASN A 6 -6.08 -20.02 -17.22
CA ASN A 6 -5.25 -20.52 -16.11
C ASN A 6 -3.96 -21.20 -16.57
N ALA A 7 -3.84 -21.59 -17.84
CA ALA A 7 -2.58 -22.10 -18.38
C ALA A 7 -1.64 -20.93 -18.69
N THR A 8 -0.58 -20.80 -17.89
CA THR A 8 0.50 -19.82 -18.07
C THR A 8 1.48 -20.29 -19.15
N LEU A 9 1.64 -19.48 -20.19
CA LEU A 9 2.64 -19.67 -21.23
C LEU A 9 4.03 -19.32 -20.69
N ARG A 10 4.94 -20.30 -20.61
CA ARG A 10 6.33 -20.11 -20.14
C ARG A 10 7.24 -19.46 -21.20
N HIS A 11 6.80 -18.37 -21.82
CA HIS A 11 7.59 -17.65 -22.81
C HIS A 11 7.65 -16.15 -22.50
N GLY A 12 8.72 -15.74 -21.80
CA GLY A 12 9.09 -14.34 -21.58
C GLY A 12 8.92 -13.85 -20.14
N SER A 13 9.30 -12.59 -19.89
CA SER A 13 9.33 -11.93 -18.58
C SER A 13 7.95 -11.48 -18.04
N GLN A 14 6.86 -11.92 -18.66
CA GLN A 14 5.49 -11.63 -18.23
C GLN A 14 4.65 -12.90 -18.32
N ASP A 15 3.96 -13.23 -17.23
CA ASP A 15 2.97 -14.31 -17.21
C ASP A 15 1.84 -13.97 -18.17
N ARG A 16 1.77 -14.71 -19.28
CA ARG A 16 0.70 -14.59 -20.29
C ARG A 16 -0.15 -15.85 -20.26
N THR A 17 -1.46 -15.70 -20.38
CA THR A 17 -2.39 -16.83 -20.49
C THR A 17 -2.67 -17.14 -21.95
N LEU A 18 -3.14 -18.35 -22.26
CA LEU A 18 -3.55 -18.73 -23.62
C LEU A 18 -4.62 -17.77 -24.21
N ALA A 19 -5.49 -17.21 -23.37
CA ALA A 19 -6.50 -16.23 -23.76
C ALA A 19 -5.87 -14.91 -24.27
N THR A 20 -4.71 -14.49 -23.75
CA THR A 20 -4.07 -13.22 -24.12
C THR A 20 -3.36 -13.26 -25.48
N ARG A 21 -3.18 -14.46 -26.08
CA ARG A 21 -2.58 -14.64 -27.40
C ARG A 21 -3.33 -15.74 -28.16
N PRO A 22 -4.56 -15.48 -28.64
CA PRO A 22 -5.39 -16.52 -29.24
C PRO A 22 -4.76 -17.04 -30.52
N SER A 23 -4.26 -18.28 -30.48
CA SER A 23 -3.89 -19.02 -31.68
C SER A 23 -5.16 -19.50 -32.40
N ALA A 24 -5.06 -19.85 -33.69
CA ALA A 24 -6.18 -20.45 -34.42
C ALA A 24 -6.73 -21.71 -33.69
N LEU A 25 -5.84 -22.45 -33.01
CA LEU A 25 -6.22 -23.60 -32.18
C LEU A 25 -7.02 -23.18 -30.94
N VAL A 26 -6.62 -22.13 -30.23
CA VAL A 26 -7.38 -21.60 -29.07
C VAL A 26 -8.76 -21.08 -29.49
N GLN A 27 -8.85 -20.43 -30.66
CA GLN A 27 -10.13 -20.00 -31.23
C GLN A 27 -11.02 -21.20 -31.57
N ARG A 28 -10.45 -22.25 -32.16
CA ARG A 28 -11.18 -23.49 -32.47
C ARG A 28 -11.68 -24.20 -31.21
N LEU A 29 -10.85 -24.31 -30.17
CA LEU A 29 -11.27 -24.89 -28.89
C LEU A 29 -12.42 -24.08 -28.26
N THR A 30 -12.34 -22.75 -28.32
CA THR A 30 -13.42 -21.86 -27.88
C THR A 30 -14.72 -22.08 -28.67
N GLN A 31 -14.64 -22.25 -29.99
CA GLN A 31 -15.80 -22.54 -30.85
C GLN A 31 -16.44 -23.89 -30.52
N LEU A 32 -15.63 -24.89 -30.18
CA LEU A 32 -16.09 -26.22 -29.76
C LEU A 32 -16.51 -26.26 -28.29
N GLN A 33 -16.52 -25.11 -27.61
CA GLN A 33 -16.86 -24.97 -26.19
C GLN A 33 -15.98 -25.82 -25.25
N LEU A 34 -14.72 -26.07 -25.64
CA LEU A 34 -13.75 -26.83 -24.87
C LEU A 34 -12.97 -25.88 -23.97
N TYR A 35 -13.38 -25.78 -22.71
CA TYR A 35 -12.88 -24.77 -21.78
C TYR A 35 -12.04 -25.34 -20.66
N THR A 36 -12.04 -26.66 -20.43
CA THR A 36 -11.34 -27.30 -19.31
C THR A 36 -10.35 -28.35 -19.79
N ALA A 37 -9.45 -28.77 -18.90
CA ALA A 37 -8.57 -29.91 -19.18
C ALA A 37 -9.37 -31.19 -19.40
N GLU A 38 -10.45 -31.40 -18.65
CA GLU A 38 -11.34 -32.55 -18.78
C GLU A 38 -12.01 -32.62 -20.16
N ASP A 39 -12.42 -31.49 -20.73
CA ASP A 39 -13.00 -31.43 -22.08
C ASP A 39 -12.00 -31.94 -23.13
N ILE A 40 -10.70 -31.65 -22.96
CA ILE A 40 -9.65 -32.11 -23.88
C ILE A 40 -9.42 -33.61 -23.73
N TYR A 41 -9.43 -34.14 -22.50
CA TYR A 41 -9.37 -35.58 -22.25
C TYR A 41 -10.59 -36.30 -22.82
N GLY A 42 -11.79 -35.75 -22.62
CA GLY A 42 -13.04 -36.27 -23.17
C GLY A 42 -13.04 -36.29 -24.69
N LEU A 43 -12.53 -35.23 -25.32
CA LEU A 43 -12.40 -35.13 -26.77
C LEU A 43 -11.40 -36.16 -27.34
N CYS A 44 -10.27 -36.38 -26.66
CA CYS A 44 -9.23 -37.32 -27.11
C CYS A 44 -9.52 -38.78 -26.73
N GLY A 45 -10.54 -39.03 -25.88
CA GLY A 45 -10.91 -40.34 -25.34
C GLY A 45 -9.90 -40.96 -24.36
N SER A 46 -8.71 -40.38 -24.21
CA SER A 46 -7.58 -40.86 -23.37
C SER A 46 -6.56 -39.72 -23.20
N THR A 47 -5.39 -40.01 -22.62
CA THR A 47 -4.30 -39.03 -22.44
C THR A 47 -4.07 -38.23 -23.73
N PRO A 48 -4.21 -36.89 -23.71
CA PRO A 48 -4.15 -36.07 -24.91
C PRO A 48 -2.82 -36.23 -25.63
N THR A 49 -2.84 -36.84 -26.82
CA THR A 49 -1.68 -36.87 -27.71
C THR A 49 -1.82 -35.81 -28.79
N PRO A 50 -0.69 -35.28 -29.33
CA PRO A 50 -0.76 -34.30 -30.42
C PRO A 50 -1.52 -34.81 -31.66
N ALA A 51 -1.52 -36.12 -31.90
CA ALA A 51 -2.23 -36.73 -33.02
C ALA A 51 -3.74 -36.86 -32.72
N ALA A 52 -4.10 -37.35 -31.53
CA ALA A 52 -5.50 -37.45 -31.12
C ALA A 52 -6.19 -36.08 -31.10
N LEU A 53 -5.51 -35.07 -30.54
CA LEU A 53 -6.04 -33.71 -30.50
C LEU A 53 -6.20 -33.12 -31.90
N ALA A 54 -5.22 -33.30 -32.79
CA ALA A 54 -5.30 -32.82 -34.16
C ALA A 54 -6.49 -33.45 -34.91
N THR A 55 -6.67 -34.77 -34.79
CA THR A 55 -7.79 -35.47 -35.41
C THR A 55 -9.13 -34.99 -34.87
N ALA A 56 -9.24 -34.78 -33.56
CA ALA A 56 -10.52 -34.47 -32.94
C ALA A 56 -11.00 -33.03 -33.14
N ILE A 57 -10.09 -32.08 -33.42
CA ILE A 57 -10.44 -30.68 -33.71
C ILE A 57 -10.52 -30.37 -35.21
N GLN A 58 -10.15 -31.33 -36.07
CA GLN A 58 -10.10 -31.14 -37.52
C GLN A 58 -11.49 -31.26 -38.15
N GLN A 59 -11.89 -30.24 -38.91
CA GLN A 59 -13.13 -30.25 -39.70
C GLN A 59 -12.85 -30.45 -41.20
N PRO A 60 -13.81 -30.97 -41.97
CA PRO A 60 -13.70 -31.02 -43.43
C PRO A 60 -13.49 -29.62 -44.02
N GLY A 61 -12.39 -29.41 -44.73
CA GLY A 61 -12.03 -28.12 -45.33
C GLY A 61 -11.00 -27.29 -44.54
N ASP A 62 -10.53 -27.79 -43.40
CA ASP A 62 -9.51 -27.09 -42.61
C ASP A 62 -8.13 -27.07 -43.27
N SER A 63 -7.45 -25.93 -43.15
CA SER A 63 -6.05 -25.76 -43.58
C SER A 63 -5.07 -26.54 -42.68
N ARG A 64 -3.80 -26.68 -43.11
CA ARG A 64 -2.71 -27.33 -42.34
C ARG A 64 -2.40 -26.71 -40.96
N ALA A 65 -3.14 -25.68 -40.55
CA ALA A 65 -2.98 -24.95 -39.29
C ALA A 65 -3.24 -25.80 -38.03
N TYR A 66 -3.98 -26.91 -38.14
CA TYR A 66 -4.28 -27.82 -37.03
C TYR A 66 -3.44 -29.11 -37.05
N ASN A 67 -2.26 -29.06 -37.69
CA ASN A 67 -1.40 -30.22 -37.76
C ASN A 67 -0.85 -30.63 -36.38
N THR A 68 -0.37 -31.86 -36.29
CA THR A 68 0.21 -32.49 -35.09
C THR A 68 1.31 -31.65 -34.43
N ARG A 69 2.04 -30.83 -35.19
CA ARG A 69 3.11 -29.96 -34.66
C ARG A 69 2.54 -28.79 -33.85
N TYR A 70 1.45 -28.17 -34.29
CA TYR A 70 0.79 -27.11 -33.54
C TYR A 70 0.10 -27.64 -32.28
N CYS A 71 -0.56 -28.81 -32.39
CA CYS A 71 -1.14 -29.49 -31.24
C CYS A 71 -0.07 -29.90 -30.22
N ARG A 72 1.13 -30.31 -30.67
CA ARG A 72 2.25 -30.60 -29.79
C ARG A 72 2.68 -29.38 -28.98
N ASN A 73 2.89 -28.23 -29.64
CA ASN A 73 3.31 -27.01 -28.94
C ASN A 73 2.25 -26.58 -27.92
N PHE A 74 0.97 -26.64 -28.28
CA PHE A 74 -0.13 -26.35 -27.37
C PHE A 74 -0.16 -27.29 -26.14
N LEU A 75 0.02 -28.59 -26.34
CA LEU A 75 0.05 -29.55 -25.23
C LEU A 75 1.25 -29.34 -24.31
N VAL A 76 2.41 -28.94 -24.85
CA VAL A 76 3.58 -28.56 -24.04
C VAL A 76 3.28 -27.31 -23.20
N ASP A 77 2.63 -26.32 -23.80
CA ASP A 77 2.22 -25.09 -23.11
C ASP A 77 1.16 -25.35 -22.02
N CYS A 78 0.34 -26.39 -22.19
CA CYS A 78 -0.71 -26.80 -21.23
C CYS A 78 -0.27 -27.90 -20.27
N ASP A 79 0.96 -28.40 -20.36
CA ASP A 79 1.43 -29.62 -19.70
C ASP A 79 1.13 -29.60 -18.19
N ILE A 80 1.45 -28.49 -17.51
CA ILE A 80 1.20 -28.33 -16.07
C ILE A 80 -0.31 -28.43 -15.72
N ALA A 81 -1.18 -27.88 -16.57
CA ALA A 81 -2.62 -27.91 -16.33
C ALA A 81 -3.23 -29.29 -16.66
N LEU A 82 -2.64 -30.02 -17.60
CA LEU A 82 -3.06 -31.37 -17.98
C LEU A 82 -2.51 -32.45 -17.02
N GLN A 83 -1.33 -32.23 -16.43
CA GLN A 83 -0.70 -33.14 -15.47
C GLN A 83 -1.56 -33.38 -14.22
N VAL A 84 -2.37 -32.41 -13.81
CA VAL A 84 -3.31 -32.53 -12.68
C VAL A 84 -4.35 -33.64 -12.90
N LEU A 85 -4.56 -34.08 -14.15
CA LEU A 85 -5.52 -35.13 -14.52
C LEU A 85 -4.87 -36.41 -15.06
N LEU A 86 -3.54 -36.57 -14.95
CA LEU A 86 -2.86 -37.83 -15.32
C LEU A 86 -3.31 -39.00 -14.44
N ASP A 87 -3.59 -38.72 -13.17
CA ASP A 87 -4.35 -39.60 -12.29
C ASP A 87 -5.75 -39.00 -12.14
N PRO A 88 -6.79 -39.53 -12.82
CA PRO A 88 -8.13 -38.99 -12.68
C PRO A 88 -8.57 -39.12 -11.22
N PRO A 89 -9.02 -38.03 -10.57
CA PRO A 89 -9.44 -38.10 -9.18
C PRO A 89 -10.56 -39.14 -9.04
N ILE A 90 -10.40 -40.09 -8.11
CA ILE A 90 -11.45 -41.05 -7.76
C ILE A 90 -12.55 -40.27 -7.05
N GLY A 91 -13.63 -39.98 -7.77
CA GLY A 91 -14.75 -39.20 -7.28
C GLY A 91 -15.90 -39.12 -8.29
N PRO A 92 -17.05 -38.56 -7.88
CA PRO A 92 -18.17 -38.33 -8.80
C PRO A 92 -17.68 -37.43 -9.94
N ARG A 93 -17.78 -37.94 -11.18
CA ARG A 93 -17.43 -37.17 -12.36
C ARG A 93 -18.37 -35.97 -12.46
N PRO A 94 -17.86 -34.76 -12.73
CA PRO A 94 -18.72 -33.62 -12.98
C PRO A 94 -19.66 -33.95 -14.16
N SER A 95 -20.92 -33.52 -14.03
CA SER A 95 -21.93 -33.69 -15.08
C SER A 95 -21.42 -33.07 -16.39
N GLN A 96 -21.56 -33.78 -17.51
CA GLN A 96 -21.24 -33.25 -18.86
C GLN A 96 -22.06 -31.99 -19.19
N ALA A 97 -23.17 -31.77 -18.49
CA ALA A 97 -23.93 -30.54 -18.55
C ALA A 97 -23.89 -29.86 -17.17
N PHE A 98 -23.07 -28.82 -17.04
CA PHE A 98 -23.22 -27.86 -15.97
C PHE A 98 -24.39 -26.94 -16.34
N ALA A 99 -25.57 -27.21 -15.79
CA ALA A 99 -26.64 -26.23 -15.76
C ALA A 99 -26.30 -25.17 -14.69
N SER A 100 -25.30 -24.34 -14.96
CA SER A 100 -25.02 -23.16 -14.14
C SER A 100 -25.90 -22.01 -14.61
N ALA A 101 -26.64 -21.39 -13.69
CA ALA A 101 -27.26 -20.10 -13.97
C ALA A 101 -26.15 -19.08 -14.25
N PHE A 102 -26.05 -18.61 -15.49
CA PHE A 102 -25.20 -17.48 -15.82
C PHE A 102 -25.88 -16.20 -15.36
N HIS A 103 -25.44 -15.66 -14.23
CA HIS A 103 -25.84 -14.32 -13.82
C HIS A 103 -25.03 -13.32 -14.64
N ASN A 104 -25.69 -12.62 -15.57
CA ASN A 104 -25.07 -11.50 -16.25
C ASN A 104 -25.11 -10.29 -15.30
N TRP A 105 -23.96 -9.93 -14.75
CA TRP A 105 -23.84 -8.77 -13.88
C TRP A 105 -23.69 -7.53 -14.77
N VAL A 106 -24.55 -6.53 -14.55
CA VAL A 106 -24.52 -5.28 -15.32
C VAL A 106 -24.19 -4.13 -14.37
N ILE A 107 -23.27 -3.25 -14.77
CA ILE A 107 -22.97 -2.00 -14.05
C ILE A 107 -23.33 -0.84 -14.98
N GLY A 108 -24.41 -0.12 -14.65
CA GLY A 108 -25.04 0.83 -15.58
C GLY A 108 -25.70 0.09 -16.74
N ASP A 109 -25.31 0.41 -17.96
CA ASP A 109 -25.79 -0.24 -19.20
C ASP A 109 -24.75 -1.20 -19.80
N HIS A 110 -23.75 -1.62 -19.01
CA HIS A 110 -22.64 -2.45 -19.49
C HIS A 110 -22.56 -3.78 -18.74
N PRO A 111 -22.57 -4.92 -19.45
CA PRO A 111 -22.32 -6.23 -18.84
C PRO A 111 -20.86 -6.30 -18.34
N LEU A 112 -20.63 -7.11 -17.31
CA LEU A 112 -19.35 -7.22 -16.61
C LEU A 112 -18.17 -7.55 -17.54
N GLU A 113 -18.42 -8.40 -18.54
CA GLU A 113 -17.45 -8.78 -19.58
C GLU A 113 -17.00 -7.61 -20.48
N ASP A 114 -17.85 -6.59 -20.64
CA ASP A 114 -17.57 -5.40 -21.44
C ASP A 114 -17.02 -4.23 -20.62
N LEU A 115 -16.91 -4.39 -19.29
CA LEU A 115 -16.42 -3.34 -18.40
C LEU A 115 -14.91 -3.17 -18.53
N THR A 116 -14.51 -1.95 -18.88
CA THR A 116 -13.13 -1.49 -18.77
C THR A 116 -13.00 -0.55 -17.57
N VAL A 117 -11.77 -0.33 -17.07
CA VAL A 117 -11.51 0.66 -16.00
C VAL A 117 -12.06 2.05 -16.37
N ALA A 118 -12.00 2.42 -17.64
CA ALA A 118 -12.56 3.69 -18.13
C ALA A 118 -14.09 3.73 -18.02
N LYS A 119 -14.78 2.66 -18.45
CA LYS A 119 -16.24 2.55 -18.32
C LYS A 119 -16.68 2.54 -16.86
N ILE A 120 -15.97 1.81 -16.00
CA ILE A 120 -16.23 1.79 -14.56
C ILE A 120 -16.12 3.20 -13.97
N ARG A 121 -15.07 3.96 -14.30
CA ARG A 121 -14.91 5.35 -13.83
C ARG A 121 -15.99 6.30 -14.34
N ASN A 122 -16.53 6.05 -15.53
CA ASN A 122 -17.61 6.86 -16.09
C ASN A 122 -18.99 6.51 -15.49
N VAL A 123 -19.23 5.24 -15.17
CA VAL A 123 -20.50 4.78 -14.57
C VAL A 123 -20.54 5.06 -13.07
N LEU A 124 -19.42 4.89 -12.37
CA LEU A 124 -19.29 5.27 -10.98
C LEU A 124 -19.32 6.80 -10.90
N LYS A 125 -20.50 7.37 -10.63
CA LYS A 125 -20.63 8.76 -10.20
C LYS A 125 -19.59 8.98 -9.11
N SER A 126 -18.64 9.89 -9.34
CA SER A 126 -17.65 10.25 -8.33
C SER A 126 -18.42 10.79 -7.12
N PRO A 127 -18.54 10.03 -6.02
CA PRO A 127 -19.32 10.49 -4.88
C PRO A 127 -18.64 11.76 -4.37
N ARG A 128 -19.44 12.78 -4.03
CA ARG A 128 -18.89 13.93 -3.32
C ARG A 128 -18.37 13.40 -1.97
N PRO A 129 -17.07 13.52 -1.68
CA PRO A 129 -16.54 13.07 -0.40
C PRO A 129 -17.27 13.77 0.74
N PRO A 130 -17.54 13.08 1.87
CA PRO A 130 -18.10 13.74 3.04
C PRO A 130 -17.15 14.86 3.50
N ALA A 131 -17.72 15.91 4.08
CA ALA A 131 -16.93 17.00 4.67
C ALA A 131 -16.03 16.45 5.79
N LEU A 132 -14.80 16.96 5.87
CA LEU A 132 -13.88 16.57 6.92
C LEU A 132 -14.34 17.15 8.27
N PRO A 133 -14.22 16.39 9.37
CA PRO A 133 -14.63 16.85 10.69
C PRO A 133 -13.58 17.77 11.34
N LEU A 134 -13.18 18.85 10.66
CA LEU A 134 -12.06 19.72 11.04
C LEU A 134 -12.21 20.32 12.45
N GLN A 135 -13.41 20.76 12.80
CA GLN A 135 -13.72 21.29 14.14
C GLN A 135 -13.40 20.29 15.25
N ARG A 136 -13.66 18.99 15.03
CA ARG A 136 -13.34 17.94 16.01
C ARG A 136 -11.85 17.66 16.14
N LEU A 137 -11.10 18.00 15.09
CA LEU A 137 -9.65 17.95 15.12
C LEU A 137 -9.04 19.23 15.68
N GLY A 138 -9.79 20.31 15.91
CA GLY A 138 -9.24 21.60 16.30
C GLY A 138 -8.44 22.26 15.16
N VAL A 139 -8.88 22.03 13.92
CA VAL A 139 -8.31 22.63 12.71
C VAL A 139 -9.36 23.55 12.06
N SER A 140 -8.94 24.73 11.62
CA SER A 140 -9.84 25.75 11.06
C SER A 140 -9.83 25.80 9.54
N GLU A 141 -8.75 25.35 8.89
CA GLU A 141 -8.55 25.44 7.44
C GLU A 141 -8.78 24.09 6.77
N ASP A 142 -9.52 24.10 5.65
CA ASP A 142 -9.64 22.93 4.79
C ASP A 142 -8.30 22.57 4.14
N PRO A 143 -8.00 21.27 3.96
CA PRO A 143 -6.82 20.86 3.22
C PRO A 143 -6.90 21.31 1.76
N GLU A 144 -5.74 21.62 1.18
CA GLU A 144 -5.63 21.95 -0.24
C GLU A 144 -6.12 20.77 -1.13
N PRO A 145 -6.69 21.02 -2.33
CA PRO A 145 -7.30 19.99 -3.17
C PRO A 145 -6.38 18.81 -3.54
N ASP A 146 -5.07 19.04 -3.60
CA ASP A 146 -4.04 18.07 -3.93
C ASP A 146 -3.37 17.43 -2.70
N PHE A 147 -3.80 17.80 -1.49
CA PHE A 147 -3.27 17.30 -0.22
C PHE A 147 -3.15 15.77 -0.20
N TRP A 148 -4.24 15.04 -0.49
CA TRP A 148 -4.25 13.58 -0.43
C TRP A 148 -3.23 12.93 -1.38
N LYS A 149 -2.99 13.53 -2.54
CA LYS A 149 -1.96 13.03 -3.48
C LYS A 149 -0.56 13.23 -2.90
N ARG A 150 -0.32 14.38 -2.27
CA ARG A 150 0.96 14.68 -1.60
C ARG A 150 1.18 13.77 -0.40
N ASP A 151 0.14 13.57 0.41
CA ASP A 151 0.17 12.74 1.62
C ASP A 151 0.48 11.28 1.27
N ILE A 152 -0.24 10.68 0.30
CA ILE A 152 0.06 9.33 -0.21
C ILE A 152 1.51 9.23 -0.72
N LYS A 153 2.00 10.25 -1.44
CA LYS A 153 3.37 10.26 -1.96
C LYS A 153 4.43 10.33 -0.85
N LEU A 154 4.14 11.00 0.26
CA LEU A 154 5.02 11.06 1.43
C LEU A 154 4.94 9.76 2.25
N ASN A 155 3.74 9.19 2.40
CA ASN A 155 3.48 7.99 3.19
C ASN A 155 4.12 6.72 2.61
N LYS A 156 4.51 6.71 1.33
CA LYS A 156 5.31 5.61 0.76
C LYS A 156 6.67 5.42 1.45
N HIS A 157 7.13 6.42 2.21
CA HIS A 157 8.38 6.39 2.98
C HIS A 157 8.15 6.00 4.45
N LEU A 158 6.91 5.88 4.89
CA LEU A 158 6.54 5.43 6.23
C LEU A 158 6.25 3.92 6.24
N LEU A 159 6.40 3.31 7.41
CA LEU A 159 5.82 1.98 7.64
C LEU A 159 4.28 2.06 7.55
N PRO A 160 3.60 1.04 6.99
CA PRO A 160 2.15 1.08 6.77
C PRO A 160 1.32 1.43 8.01
N VAL A 161 1.74 0.96 9.20
CA VAL A 161 1.03 1.23 10.46
C VAL A 161 1.05 2.70 10.87
N TYR A 162 2.05 3.49 10.45
CA TYR A 162 2.12 4.93 10.73
C TYR A 162 1.29 5.72 9.72
N ALA A 163 1.30 5.31 8.44
CA ALA A 163 0.46 5.88 7.41
C ALA A 163 -1.04 5.66 7.71
N ASP A 164 -1.42 4.44 8.11
CA ASP A 164 -2.79 4.11 8.53
C ASP A 164 -3.21 4.92 9.76
N PHE A 165 -2.32 5.06 10.75
CA PHE A 165 -2.60 5.88 11.93
C PHE A 165 -2.87 7.35 11.56
N LEU A 166 -2.01 7.97 10.74
CA LEU A 166 -2.23 9.34 10.28
C LEU A 166 -3.54 9.50 9.52
N TYR A 167 -3.85 8.53 8.64
CA TYR A 167 -5.12 8.52 7.91
C TYR A 167 -6.31 8.51 8.87
N ARG A 168 -6.30 7.65 9.88
CA ARG A 168 -7.36 7.60 10.91
C ARG A 168 -7.44 8.89 11.71
N LEU A 169 -6.30 9.47 12.10
CA LEU A 169 -6.25 10.76 12.79
C LEU A 169 -6.90 11.87 11.95
N GLN A 170 -6.50 12.00 10.68
CA GLN A 170 -7.01 13.02 9.74
C GLN A 170 -8.49 12.85 9.41
N HIS A 171 -9.05 11.66 9.58
CA HIS A 171 -10.49 11.39 9.42
C HIS A 171 -11.24 11.40 10.76
N ASN A 172 -10.58 11.84 11.84
CA ASN A 172 -11.12 11.85 13.19
C ASN A 172 -11.64 10.46 13.63
N ALA A 173 -11.03 9.37 13.14
CA ALA A 173 -11.46 8.00 13.40
C ALA A 173 -10.83 7.38 14.67
N LEU A 174 -10.15 8.20 15.49
CA LEU A 174 -9.56 7.75 16.76
C LEU A 174 -10.58 7.84 17.91
N TYR A 175 -10.47 6.90 18.86
CA TYR A 175 -11.30 6.82 20.07
C TYR A 175 -10.77 7.75 21.17
N LEU A 176 -11.07 9.04 21.03
CA LEU A 176 -10.69 10.09 21.98
C LEU A 176 -11.78 10.32 23.02
N GLY A 177 -11.38 10.75 24.22
CA GLY A 177 -12.26 10.98 25.37
C GLY A 177 -13.49 11.83 25.07
N TYR A 178 -13.38 12.86 24.23
CA TYR A 178 -14.54 13.69 23.85
C TYR A 178 -15.71 12.90 23.23
N ARG A 179 -15.45 11.74 22.62
CA ARG A 179 -16.50 10.90 22.02
C ARG A 179 -17.37 10.22 23.07
N PHE A 180 -16.88 10.06 24.30
CA PHE A 180 -17.55 9.35 25.37
C PHE A 180 -18.30 10.26 26.35
N GLN A 181 -18.37 11.58 26.09
CA GLN A 181 -19.06 12.54 26.96
C GLN A 181 -20.56 12.27 27.17
N HIS A 182 -21.17 11.43 26.33
CA HIS A 182 -22.57 11.04 26.44
C HIS A 182 -22.79 9.81 27.36
N ILE A 183 -21.71 9.16 27.80
CA ILE A 183 -21.76 7.98 28.67
C ILE A 183 -21.50 8.43 30.11
N GLN A 184 -22.38 8.06 31.02
CA GLN A 184 -22.22 8.33 32.44
C GLN A 184 -20.97 7.60 32.98
N ASP A 185 -20.20 8.28 33.82
CA ASP A 185 -18.96 7.77 34.46
C ASP A 185 -17.82 7.39 33.50
N ALA A 186 -17.90 7.76 32.23
CA ALA A 186 -16.80 7.50 31.28
C ALA A 186 -15.60 8.43 31.52
N GLU A 187 -14.40 7.86 31.47
CA GLU A 187 -13.15 8.63 31.45
C GLU A 187 -12.99 9.36 30.12
N THR A 188 -13.20 10.68 30.16
CA THR A 188 -13.14 11.57 29.00
C THR A 188 -11.97 12.55 29.03
N THR A 189 -11.30 12.67 30.18
CA THR A 189 -10.16 13.55 30.37
C THR A 189 -8.88 12.94 29.78
N CYS A 190 -7.87 13.79 29.59
CA CYS A 190 -6.56 13.40 29.14
C CYS A 190 -5.88 12.47 30.15
N HIS A 191 -5.27 11.40 29.67
CA HIS A 191 -4.61 10.38 30.49
C HIS A 191 -3.19 10.77 30.92
N PHE A 192 -2.76 12.02 30.66
CA PHE A 192 -1.43 12.55 31.02
C PHE A 192 -1.50 13.56 32.19
N ASP A 193 -2.41 13.36 33.14
CA ASP A 193 -2.54 14.12 34.38
C ASP A 193 -2.74 15.64 34.22
N CYS A 194 -3.47 16.06 33.18
CA CYS A 194 -3.76 17.49 32.97
C CYS A 194 -5.25 17.85 33.03
N GLU A 195 -6.15 16.94 33.42
CA GLU A 195 -7.60 17.18 33.68
C GLU A 195 -8.44 17.78 32.53
N HIS A 196 -7.83 18.10 31.38
CA HIS A 196 -8.54 18.64 30.22
C HIS A 196 -9.27 17.53 29.46
N LEU A 197 -10.37 17.89 28.80
CA LEU A 197 -11.06 17.00 27.86
C LEU A 197 -10.10 16.50 26.79
N GLU A 198 -10.06 15.18 26.58
CA GLU A 198 -9.22 14.55 25.56
C GLU A 198 -9.81 14.77 24.16
N THR A 199 -9.44 15.90 23.56
CA THR A 199 -9.65 16.19 22.13
C THR A 199 -8.39 15.84 21.33
N ALA A 200 -8.49 15.79 20.00
CA ALA A 200 -7.31 15.50 19.16
C ALA A 200 -6.23 16.58 19.34
N GLN A 201 -6.63 17.85 19.24
CA GLN A 201 -5.74 18.98 19.44
C GLN A 201 -5.12 18.99 20.85
N HIS A 202 -5.91 18.67 21.88
CA HIS A 202 -5.36 18.59 23.23
C HIS A 202 -4.37 17.44 23.38
N LEU A 203 -4.77 16.21 23.07
CA LEU A 203 -3.95 15.02 23.24
C LEU A 203 -2.62 15.11 22.48
N PHE A 204 -2.66 15.59 21.23
CA PHE A 204 -1.50 15.55 20.35
C PHE A 204 -0.69 16.84 20.34
N TRP A 205 -1.17 17.96 20.86
CA TRP A 205 -0.47 19.25 20.75
C TRP A 205 -0.48 20.08 22.04
N LEU A 206 -1.66 20.39 22.59
CA LEU A 206 -1.76 21.33 23.72
C LEU A 206 -1.42 20.71 25.08
N CYS A 207 -1.49 19.39 25.20
CA CYS A 207 -1.14 18.71 26.45
C CYS A 207 0.34 18.97 26.80
N PRO A 208 0.67 19.32 28.06
CA PRO A 208 2.07 19.53 28.48
C PRO A 208 2.97 18.32 28.26
N PHE A 209 2.41 17.11 28.32
CA PHE A 209 3.13 15.88 27.96
C PHE A 209 3.46 15.86 26.46
N ALA A 210 2.48 16.13 25.60
CA ALA A 210 2.66 16.16 24.15
C ALA A 210 3.64 17.26 23.72
N SER A 211 3.52 18.48 24.25
CA SER A 211 4.42 19.60 23.93
C SER A 211 5.89 19.21 24.18
N ARG A 212 6.18 18.63 25.36
CA ARG A 212 7.53 18.15 25.69
C ARG A 212 8.07 17.12 24.71
N LEU A 213 7.20 16.27 24.15
CA LEU A 213 7.58 15.28 23.15
C LEU A 213 7.78 15.87 21.77
N TRP A 214 7.11 16.97 21.42
CA TRP A 214 7.29 17.64 20.13
C TRP A 214 8.53 18.52 20.09
N ASP A 215 8.82 19.26 21.16
CA ASP A 215 9.83 20.32 21.19
C ASP A 215 11.19 19.89 20.60
N PRO A 216 11.77 18.73 20.97
CA PRO A 216 13.08 18.32 20.47
C PRO A 216 13.11 18.07 18.95
N PHE A 217 11.97 17.75 18.34
CA PHE A 217 11.88 17.34 16.94
C PHE A 217 11.28 18.42 16.03
N ILE A 218 10.41 19.28 16.57
CA ILE A 218 9.77 20.35 15.80
C ILE A 218 10.68 21.59 15.71
N GLN A 219 11.34 21.96 16.80
CA GLN A 219 12.16 23.19 16.88
C GLN A 219 13.30 23.21 15.87
N PRO A 220 14.06 22.11 15.64
CA PRO A 220 15.09 22.10 14.61
C PRO A 220 14.52 22.30 13.20
N LEU A 221 13.34 21.75 12.93
CA LEU A 221 12.68 21.86 11.62
C LEU A 221 12.01 23.23 11.42
N GLN A 222 11.53 23.88 12.47
CA GLN A 222 10.87 25.19 12.41
C GLN A 222 11.72 26.25 11.67
N ARG A 223 13.04 26.20 11.83
CA ARG A 223 13.98 27.13 11.17
C ARG A 223 13.94 27.05 9.64
N ALA A 224 13.49 25.93 9.08
CA ALA A 224 13.35 25.74 7.64
C ALA A 224 12.06 26.35 7.07
N PHE A 225 11.17 26.88 7.91
CA PHE A 225 9.87 27.41 7.51
C PHE A 225 9.69 28.87 7.96
N THR A 226 9.09 29.67 7.09
CA THR A 226 8.59 31.01 7.41
C THR A 226 7.22 30.95 8.10
N SER A 227 6.45 29.90 7.84
CA SER A 227 5.21 29.58 8.55
C SER A 227 5.52 28.87 9.87
N GLU A 228 4.72 29.15 10.89
CA GLU A 228 4.79 28.41 12.16
C GLU A 228 4.28 26.98 11.98
N LEU A 229 5.02 26.01 12.51
CA LEU A 229 4.64 24.60 12.56
C LEU A 229 3.70 24.37 13.74
N THR A 230 2.42 24.64 13.52
CA THR A 230 1.34 24.43 14.49
C THR A 230 0.60 23.13 14.23
N TRP A 231 -0.23 22.70 15.19
CA TRP A 231 -1.16 21.58 15.00
C TRP A 231 -1.93 21.64 13.66
N SER A 232 -2.54 22.79 13.36
CA SER A 232 -3.33 23.00 12.14
C SER A 232 -2.50 22.74 10.88
N THR A 233 -1.27 23.24 10.85
CA THR A 233 -0.37 23.02 9.71
C THR A 233 0.13 21.58 9.64
N LEU A 234 0.31 20.88 10.76
CA LEU A 234 0.88 19.53 10.75
C LEU A 234 -0.14 18.48 10.33
N VAL A 235 -1.38 18.54 10.80
CA VAL A 235 -2.40 17.53 10.49
C VAL A 235 -2.57 17.34 8.98
N TYR A 236 -2.64 18.44 8.23
CA TYR A 236 -2.89 18.44 6.79
C TYR A 236 -1.78 19.08 5.93
N PHE A 237 -0.64 19.45 6.51
CA PHE A 237 0.42 20.19 5.77
C PHE A 237 -0.13 21.42 5.03
N THR A 238 -1.11 22.09 5.64
CA THR A 238 -1.70 23.32 5.10
C THR A 238 -0.78 24.49 5.34
N SER A 239 -0.71 25.40 4.37
CA SER A 239 -0.05 26.70 4.53
C SER A 239 1.45 26.63 4.90
N LEU A 240 2.12 25.49 4.67
CA LEU A 240 3.55 25.30 4.92
C LEU A 240 4.39 26.06 3.91
N LYS A 241 5.17 27.03 4.39
CA LYS A 241 6.01 27.91 3.57
C LYS A 241 7.48 27.73 3.93
N PRO A 242 8.19 26.76 3.32
CA PRO A 242 9.63 26.62 3.54
C PRO A 242 10.37 27.85 3.02
N THR A 243 11.44 28.24 3.72
CA THR A 243 12.32 29.33 3.27
C THR A 243 12.96 28.98 1.93
N GLN A 244 13.35 29.98 1.15
CA GLN A 244 14.02 29.73 -0.13
C GLN A 244 15.33 28.96 0.09
N GLU A 245 16.10 29.33 1.12
CA GLU A 245 17.30 28.61 1.53
C GLU A 245 17.03 27.13 1.82
N ALA A 246 15.98 26.82 2.59
CA ALA A 246 15.63 25.44 2.92
C ALA A 246 15.20 24.64 1.68
N LYS A 247 14.47 25.27 0.73
CA LYS A 247 14.12 24.62 -0.54
C LYS A 247 15.36 24.24 -1.33
N ASP A 248 16.33 25.14 -1.44
CA ASP A 248 17.55 24.91 -2.20
C ASP A 248 18.46 23.89 -1.50
N LYS A 249 18.54 23.96 -0.16
CA LYS A 249 19.42 23.12 0.65
C LYS A 249 18.88 21.70 0.84
N TYR A 250 17.57 21.53 1.05
CA TYR A 250 16.96 20.25 1.44
C TYR A 250 15.95 19.70 0.44
N GLY A 251 15.35 20.55 -0.39
CA GLY A 251 14.38 20.15 -1.40
C GLY A 251 13.21 19.33 -0.85
N TYR A 252 12.83 18.28 -1.57
CA TYR A 252 11.74 17.37 -1.19
C TYR A 252 12.00 16.65 0.14
N THR A 253 13.26 16.45 0.52
CA THR A 253 13.64 15.71 1.73
C THR A 253 13.15 16.39 3.01
N LEU A 254 13.04 17.72 3.01
CA LEU A 254 12.48 18.47 4.14
C LEU A 254 11.08 17.97 4.52
N PHE A 255 10.22 17.80 3.51
CA PHE A 255 8.85 17.34 3.72
C PHE A 255 8.78 15.85 4.09
N VAL A 256 9.72 15.03 3.61
CA VAL A 256 9.81 13.61 3.99
C VAL A 256 10.14 13.49 5.48
N VAL A 257 11.17 14.20 5.94
CA VAL A 257 11.59 14.16 7.35
C VAL A 257 10.54 14.80 8.26
N LEU A 258 9.92 15.92 7.86
CA LEU A 258 8.80 16.49 8.60
C LEU A 258 7.63 15.51 8.70
N ASN A 259 7.34 14.74 7.63
CA ASN A 259 6.31 13.69 7.68
C ASN A 259 6.68 12.55 8.63
N PHE A 260 7.96 12.18 8.72
CA PHE A 260 8.43 11.19 9.70
C PHE A 260 8.18 11.69 11.12
N VAL A 261 8.63 12.90 11.45
CA VAL A 261 8.42 13.50 12.77
C VAL A 261 6.93 13.56 13.08
N ARG A 262 6.11 14.06 12.14
CA ARG A 262 4.66 14.13 12.28
C ARG A 262 4.05 12.78 12.61
N ALA A 263 4.33 11.75 11.81
CA ALA A 263 3.71 10.43 11.96
C ALA A 263 4.17 9.71 13.22
N ILE A 264 5.46 9.82 13.55
CA ILE A 264 6.07 9.09 14.65
C ILE A 264 5.66 9.70 15.98
N VAL A 265 5.77 11.03 16.15
CA VAL A 265 5.43 11.70 17.41
C VAL A 265 3.96 11.48 17.75
N THR A 266 3.05 11.73 16.80
CA THR A 266 1.61 11.54 17.02
C THR A 266 1.28 10.08 17.35
N ARG A 267 1.88 9.11 16.64
CA ARG A 267 1.63 7.69 16.93
C ARG A 267 2.21 7.26 18.28
N CYS A 268 3.40 7.74 18.67
CA CYS A 268 4.00 7.44 19.96
C CYS A 268 3.16 8.00 21.12
N ILE A 269 2.65 9.23 20.99
CA ILE A 269 1.70 9.81 21.95
C ILE A 269 0.45 8.92 22.06
N TRP A 270 -0.12 8.52 20.93
CA TRP A 270 -1.31 7.65 20.91
C TRP A 270 -1.08 6.30 21.58
N MET A 271 0.05 5.66 21.29
CA MET A 271 0.40 4.37 21.90
C MET A 271 0.61 4.52 23.41
N HIS A 272 1.39 5.52 23.84
CA HIS A 272 1.65 5.75 25.27
C HIS A 272 0.36 6.05 26.03
N ARG A 273 -0.53 6.85 25.44
CA ARG A 273 -1.88 7.09 25.99
C ARG A 273 -2.68 5.79 26.14
N ASN A 274 -2.60 4.88 25.17
CA ASN A 274 -3.30 3.60 25.26
C ASN A 274 -2.66 2.67 26.30
N ASP A 275 -1.34 2.71 26.46
CA ASP A 275 -0.66 1.94 27.50
C ASP A 275 -1.05 2.43 28.90
N ILE A 276 -1.22 3.74 29.10
CA ILE A 276 -1.76 4.28 30.35
C ILE A 276 -3.20 3.79 30.56
N ARG A 277 -4.05 3.92 29.55
CA ARG A 277 -5.48 3.59 29.67
C ARG A 277 -5.77 2.10 29.88
N PHE A 278 -5.00 1.21 29.23
CA PHE A 278 -5.33 -0.22 29.16
C PHE A 278 -4.33 -1.12 29.87
N HIS A 279 -3.16 -0.60 30.25
CA HIS A 279 -2.08 -1.38 30.86
C HIS A 279 -1.53 -0.74 32.15
N ASP A 280 -2.29 0.16 32.77
CA ASP A 280 -1.97 0.84 34.05
C ASP A 280 -0.56 1.48 34.06
N GLN A 281 -0.06 1.90 32.91
CA GLN A 281 1.21 2.60 32.82
C GLN A 281 1.07 4.05 33.29
N VAL A 282 2.20 4.67 33.61
CA VAL A 282 2.27 6.10 33.98
C VAL A 282 2.89 6.94 32.86
N PRO A 283 2.56 8.24 32.76
CA PRO A 283 3.21 9.15 31.82
C PRO A 283 4.74 9.14 31.95
N ASN A 284 5.45 8.72 30.90
CA ASN A 284 6.92 8.68 30.88
C ASN A 284 7.44 9.38 29.61
N PRO A 285 7.71 10.70 29.69
CA PRO A 285 8.14 11.46 28.52
C PRO A 285 9.55 11.06 28.07
N VAL A 286 10.41 10.61 28.98
CA VAL A 286 11.80 10.22 28.67
C VAL A 286 11.83 8.95 27.82
N ASP A 287 11.12 7.90 28.23
CA ASP A 287 11.03 6.65 27.44
C ASP A 287 10.35 6.90 26.09
N THR A 288 9.26 7.67 26.10
CA THR A 288 8.53 8.00 24.86
C THR A 288 9.40 8.79 23.89
N GLN A 289 10.19 9.75 24.38
CA GLN A 289 11.12 10.52 23.55
C GLN A 289 12.25 9.65 23.00
N ALA A 290 12.82 8.74 23.81
CA ALA A 290 13.82 7.79 23.34
C ALA A 290 13.25 6.88 22.23
N ARG A 291 12.01 6.43 22.39
CA ARG A 291 11.28 5.64 21.38
C ARG A 291 11.04 6.44 20.10
N ILE A 292 10.63 7.70 20.20
CA ILE A 292 10.46 8.58 19.04
C ILE A 292 11.79 8.73 18.29
N GLN A 293 12.88 9.00 19.01
CA GLN A 293 14.22 9.15 18.43
C GLN A 293 14.62 7.86 17.69
N ALA A 294 14.51 6.70 18.33
CA ALA A 294 14.87 5.42 17.72
C ALA A 294 14.06 5.11 16.45
N LEU A 295 12.75 5.37 16.48
CA LEU A 295 11.87 5.18 15.33
C LEU A 295 12.16 6.17 14.20
N LEU A 296 12.51 7.42 14.53
CA LEU A 296 12.90 8.43 13.55
C LEU A 296 14.20 7.99 12.85
N GLN A 297 15.18 7.51 13.60
CA GLN A 297 16.41 6.94 13.03
C GLN A 297 16.13 5.77 12.10
N LEU A 298 15.25 4.85 12.51
CA LEU A 298 14.86 3.71 11.68
C LEU A 298 14.30 4.15 10.33
N HIS A 299 13.38 5.12 10.31
CA HIS A 299 12.77 5.63 9.08
C HIS A 299 13.76 6.39 8.21
N ILE A 300 14.63 7.21 8.82
CA ILE A 300 15.71 7.91 8.13
C ILE A 300 16.68 6.92 7.48
N HIS A 301 17.08 5.88 8.22
CA HIS A 301 17.98 4.83 7.74
C HIS A 301 17.35 4.06 6.57
N ALA A 302 16.10 3.62 6.70
CA ALA A 302 15.38 2.97 5.62
C ALA A 302 15.27 3.86 4.37
N TYR A 303 15.00 5.16 4.55
CA TYR A 303 14.95 6.10 3.44
C TYR A 303 16.32 6.29 2.77
N LYS A 304 17.40 6.38 3.56
CA LYS A 304 18.78 6.43 3.08
C LYS A 304 19.13 5.21 2.23
N GLN A 305 18.81 4.00 2.72
CA GLN A 305 19.04 2.75 1.97
C GLN A 305 18.27 2.74 0.64
N GLN A 306 16.99 3.15 0.64
CA GLN A 306 16.19 3.24 -0.59
C GLN A 306 16.79 4.20 -1.63
N LEU A 307 17.38 5.31 -1.19
CA LEU A 307 18.06 6.25 -2.07
C LEU A 307 19.37 5.67 -2.62
N GLN A 308 20.12 4.94 -1.81
CA GLN A 308 21.38 4.30 -2.24
C GLN A 308 21.15 3.16 -3.24
N ALA A 309 20.08 2.37 -3.07
CA ALA A 309 19.74 1.28 -3.98
C ALA A 309 19.32 1.78 -5.39
N LYS A 310 18.87 3.03 -5.51
CA LYS A 310 18.48 3.62 -6.79
C LYS A 310 19.69 4.20 -7.53
N SER A 311 20.17 3.47 -8.54
CA SER A 311 21.23 3.89 -9.49
C SER A 311 20.79 5.07 -10.38
N GLN A 312 20.56 6.23 -9.80
CA GLN A 312 20.20 7.45 -10.53
C GLN A 312 20.90 8.67 -9.92
N ARG A 313 21.39 9.58 -10.78
CA ARG A 313 22.01 10.86 -10.36
C ARG A 313 21.12 11.68 -9.42
N HIS A 314 19.80 11.64 -9.63
CA HIS A 314 18.83 12.30 -8.77
C HIS A 314 18.88 11.77 -7.32
N SER A 315 19.07 10.47 -7.11
CA SER A 315 19.18 9.87 -5.77
C SER A 315 20.40 10.37 -5.00
N ALA A 316 21.52 10.62 -5.68
CA ALA A 316 22.73 11.15 -5.05
C ALA A 316 22.58 12.60 -4.56
N LEU A 317 21.81 13.43 -5.28
CA LEU A 317 21.46 14.77 -4.81
C LEU A 317 20.57 14.69 -3.56
N VAL A 318 19.49 13.90 -3.63
CA VAL A 318 18.55 13.73 -2.51
C VAL A 318 19.24 13.17 -1.27
N LEU A 319 20.19 12.24 -1.44
CA LEU A 319 21.00 11.71 -0.34
C LEU A 319 21.88 12.79 0.32
N ARG A 320 22.47 13.71 -0.45
CA ARG A 320 23.23 14.85 0.10
C ARG A 320 22.32 15.81 0.85
N GLN A 321 21.14 16.10 0.30
CA GLN A 321 20.12 16.92 0.96
C GLN A 321 19.66 16.30 2.28
N LEU A 322 19.45 14.98 2.31
CA LEU A 322 19.11 14.21 3.51
C LEU A 322 20.19 14.31 4.58
N LYS A 323 21.46 14.03 4.23
CA LYS A 323 22.58 14.10 5.18
C LYS A 323 22.70 15.48 5.82
N ARG A 324 22.60 16.55 5.02
CA ARG A 324 22.62 17.93 5.53
C ARG A 324 21.46 18.20 6.49
N LEU A 325 20.25 17.79 6.12
CA LEU A 325 19.07 18.01 6.96
C LEU A 325 19.20 17.30 8.32
N ILE A 326 19.65 16.04 8.33
CA ILE A 326 19.84 15.27 9.57
C ILE A 326 20.88 15.95 10.46
N GLN A 327 22.00 16.40 9.87
CA GLN A 327 23.06 17.09 10.58
C GLN A 327 22.56 18.42 11.17
N ASP A 328 21.90 19.26 10.36
CA ASP A 328 21.41 20.57 10.80
C ASP A 328 20.27 20.45 11.83
N ALA A 329 19.43 19.41 11.71
CA ALA A 329 18.34 19.15 12.63
C ALA A 329 18.78 18.45 13.93
N GLY A 330 20.06 18.07 14.06
CA GLY A 330 20.56 17.34 15.23
C GLY A 330 19.98 15.92 15.35
N PHE A 331 19.52 15.34 14.23
CA PHE A 331 19.05 13.96 14.19
C PHE A 331 20.19 12.97 13.92
N ASP A 332 21.44 13.40 13.79
CA ASP A 332 22.56 12.48 13.57
C ASP A 332 23.01 11.82 14.88
N THR A 333 23.25 10.52 14.85
CA THR A 333 23.78 9.74 15.99
C THR A 333 25.01 8.94 15.57
N SER A 334 25.86 9.50 14.69
CA SER A 334 27.13 8.88 14.24
C SER A 334 28.19 8.69 15.36
N THR A 335 27.78 8.31 16.56
CA THR A 335 28.62 7.85 17.68
C THR A 335 28.69 6.33 17.80
N THR A 336 28.06 5.55 16.91
CA THR A 336 28.05 4.07 17.03
C THR A 336 28.73 3.30 15.89
N GLU A 337 29.31 3.96 14.88
CA GLU A 337 29.98 3.28 13.75
C GLU A 337 31.52 3.47 13.73
N SER A 338 32.14 3.99 14.80
CA SER A 338 33.56 4.40 14.78
C SER A 338 34.47 3.77 15.85
N SER A 339 34.06 2.71 16.58
CA SER A 339 34.93 2.10 17.62
C SER A 339 35.18 0.60 17.51
N GLU A 340 34.91 -0.03 16.36
CA GLU A 340 35.20 -1.46 16.14
C GLU A 340 35.99 -1.67 14.85
N PHE A 341 37.13 -1.00 14.66
CA PHE A 341 38.14 -1.39 13.65
C PHE A 341 39.53 -0.76 13.96
N GLU A 342 39.94 -0.74 15.22
CA GLU A 342 41.35 -0.57 15.58
C GLU A 342 41.67 -1.48 16.76
N GLU A 343 41.97 -2.75 16.50
CA GLU A 343 42.82 -3.60 17.34
C GLU A 343 43.12 -4.91 16.59
N GLY A 344 44.39 -5.14 16.26
CA GLY A 344 44.81 -6.45 15.73
C GLY A 344 45.93 -6.47 14.68
N THR A 345 46.94 -5.61 14.74
CA THR A 345 48.26 -5.92 14.16
C THR A 345 49.36 -5.30 15.00
N THR A 346 49.85 -6.08 15.96
CA THR A 346 51.23 -6.08 16.45
C THR A 346 51.61 -7.50 16.79
#